data_AF-A0A539DTB6-F1
#
_entry.id   AF-A0A539DTB6-F1
#
_cell.length_a   1.000
_cell.length_b   1.000
_cell.length_c   1.000
_cell.angle_alpha   90.00
_cell.angle_beta   90.00
_cell.angle_gamma   90.00
#
_symmetry.space_group_name_H-M   'P 1'
#
loop_
_entity.id
_entity.type
_entity.pdbx_description
1 polymer ?
#
loop_
_entity_poly.entity_id
_entity_poly.type
_entity_poly.pdbx_seq_one_letter_code
_entity_poly.pdbx_strand_id
1 'polypeptide(L)'
;DSIAALQDLSTYRPWLNGNFLVGVATAGALGLAAHLISRHRPMLTRLEQHLVTPLVLLAGVVLLVRITVETIAGFEIRAALTHGDLDLALLLTLSLIWAVYAGLLILGGFIFRYRPIRFLGIAVLAMLIVKVFIFDMQELDRGYRIASFVGVGLLLLMISILYQRERKTA
;
A
#
# COMPACT_ATOMS: atom_id res chain seq x y z
N ASP A 1 -5.62 24.99 28.38
CA ASP A 1 -4.81 23.99 27.64
C ASP A 1 -5.61 22.88 26.96
N SER A 2 -6.67 22.33 27.57
CA SER A 2 -7.57 21.37 26.91
C SER A 2 -8.41 21.96 25.76
N ILE A 3 -8.85 23.22 25.87
CA ILE A 3 -9.65 23.90 24.83
C ILE A 3 -8.82 24.16 23.55
N ALA A 4 -7.54 24.52 23.70
CA ALA A 4 -6.63 24.71 22.56
C ALA A 4 -6.35 23.40 21.83
N ALA A 5 -6.16 22.30 22.57
CA ALA A 5 -6.00 20.96 21.99
C ALA A 5 -7.27 20.51 21.22
N LEU A 6 -8.47 20.82 21.74
CA LEU A 6 -9.72 20.53 21.03
C LEU A 6 -9.92 21.38 19.77
N GLN A 7 -9.49 22.64 19.78
CA GLN A 7 -9.47 23.49 18.58
C GLN A 7 -8.50 22.97 17.51
N ASP A 8 -7.32 22.51 17.92
CA ASP A 8 -6.32 21.96 17.01
C ASP A 8 -6.80 20.66 16.35
N LEU A 9 -7.45 19.78 17.13
CA LEU A 9 -8.11 18.56 16.63
C LEU A 9 -9.25 18.86 15.65
N SER A 10 -10.03 19.93 15.87
CA SER A 10 -11.11 20.33 14.96
C SER A 10 -10.61 20.87 13.61
N THR A 11 -9.37 21.37 13.57
CA THR A 11 -8.73 21.90 12.35
C THR A 11 -7.95 20.82 11.60
N TYR A 12 -7.79 19.64 12.19
CA TYR A 12 -7.10 18.52 11.57
C TYR A 12 -7.80 18.10 10.27
N ARG A 13 -7.11 18.27 9.15
CA ARG A 13 -7.57 17.83 7.84
C ARG A 13 -6.75 16.60 7.42
N PRO A 14 -7.36 15.40 7.48
CA PRO A 14 -6.72 14.19 6.95
C PRO A 14 -6.31 14.45 5.49
N TRP A 15 -5.15 13.96 5.07
CA TRP A 15 -4.59 14.11 3.70
C TRP A 15 -4.10 15.51 3.30
N LEU A 16 -4.35 16.55 4.10
CA LEU A 16 -3.87 17.92 3.87
C LEU A 16 -2.94 18.41 4.99
N ASN A 17 -2.50 17.51 5.85
CA ASN A 17 -1.56 17.79 6.92
C ASN A 17 -0.12 17.91 6.37
N GLY A 18 0.68 18.83 6.92
CA GLY A 18 2.11 18.96 6.63
C GLY A 18 2.87 17.64 6.80
N ASN A 19 2.49 16.83 7.79
CA ASN A 19 3.07 15.49 7.99
C ASN A 19 2.76 14.53 6.82
N PHE A 20 1.57 14.59 6.23
CA PHE A 20 1.22 13.79 5.06
C PHE A 20 2.04 14.24 3.84
N LEU A 21 2.15 15.56 3.62
CA LEU A 21 2.94 16.15 2.54
C LEU A 21 4.42 15.76 2.62
N VAL A 22 5.02 15.74 3.82
CA VAL A 22 6.39 15.26 4.02
C VAL A 22 6.52 13.78 3.63
N GLY A 23 5.54 12.95 3.96
CA GLY A 23 5.52 11.54 3.57
C GLY A 23 5.46 11.34 2.04
N VAL A 24 4.58 12.09 1.37
CA VAL A 24 4.46 12.09 -0.10
C VAL A 24 5.75 12.62 -0.75
N ALA A 25 6.30 13.72 -0.24
CA ALA A 25 7.56 14.29 -0.71
C ALA A 25 8.73 13.30 -0.55
N THR A 26 8.77 12.55 0.56
CA THR A 26 9.78 11.52 0.82
C THR A 26 9.68 10.37 -0.20
N ALA A 27 8.47 9.85 -0.42
CA ALA A 27 8.23 8.82 -1.43
C ALA A 27 8.56 9.33 -2.84
N GLY A 28 8.20 10.58 -3.15
CA GLY A 28 8.55 11.26 -4.39
C GLY A 28 10.05 11.43 -4.57
N ALA A 29 10.78 11.82 -3.52
CA ALA A 29 12.23 11.97 -3.55
C ALA A 29 12.94 10.62 -3.79
N LEU A 30 12.49 9.54 -3.14
CA LEU A 30 13.00 8.18 -3.38
C LEU A 30 12.71 7.72 -4.82
N GLY A 31 11.50 8.00 -5.33
CA GLY A 31 11.12 7.70 -6.72
C GLY A 31 11.94 8.49 -7.75
N LEU A 32 12.16 9.79 -7.50
CA LEU A 32 12.99 10.67 -8.32
C LEU A 32 14.46 10.26 -8.29
N ALA A 33 15.00 9.92 -7.12
CA ALA A 33 16.35 9.40 -6.99
C ALA A 33 16.52 8.11 -7.81
N ALA A 34 15.58 7.17 -7.69
CA ALA A 34 15.57 5.96 -8.51
C ALA A 34 15.47 6.27 -10.02
N HIS A 35 14.67 7.27 -10.40
CA HIS A 35 14.54 7.69 -11.80
C HIS A 35 15.83 8.31 -12.34
N LEU A 36 16.47 9.21 -11.58
CA LEU A 36 17.73 9.86 -11.97
C LEU A 36 18.89 8.86 -12.10
N ILE A 37 18.98 7.91 -11.17
CA ILE A 37 19.95 6.80 -11.22
C ILE A 37 19.65 5.92 -12.45
N SER A 38 18.37 5.66 -12.76
CA SER A 38 17.99 4.90 -13.95
C SER A 38 18.25 5.65 -15.27
N ARG A 39 18.38 6.97 -15.25
CA ARG A 39 18.68 7.79 -16.43
C ARG A 39 20.18 7.85 -16.75
N HIS A 40 21.05 7.66 -15.75
CA HIS A 40 22.51 7.65 -15.89
C HIS A 40 23.11 6.23 -15.92
N ARG A 41 22.31 5.22 -16.28
CA ARG A 41 22.71 3.80 -16.39
C ARG A 41 24.08 3.53 -17.03
N PRO A 42 24.50 4.20 -18.12
CA PRO A 42 25.75 3.83 -18.81
C PRO A 42 27.05 4.23 -18.07
N MET A 43 26.98 5.08 -17.03
CA MET A 43 28.16 5.53 -16.26
C MET A 43 28.24 4.94 -14.84
N LEU A 44 27.25 4.15 -14.43
CA LEU A 44 27.11 3.66 -13.05
C LEU A 44 27.67 2.25 -12.87
N THR A 45 28.23 2.01 -11.69
CA THR A 45 28.84 0.74 -11.28
C THR A 45 27.77 -0.35 -11.10
N ARG A 46 28.10 -1.64 -11.27
CA ARG A 46 27.15 -2.76 -11.13
C ARG A 46 26.38 -2.78 -9.79
N LEU A 47 26.96 -2.21 -8.72
CA LEU A 47 26.33 -2.07 -7.40
C LEU A 47 25.22 -1.02 -7.39
N GLU A 48 25.42 0.13 -8.04
CA GLU A 48 24.45 1.24 -8.07
C GLU A 48 23.19 0.88 -8.88
N GLN A 49 23.36 0.06 -9.92
CA GLN A 49 22.24 -0.44 -10.72
C GLN A 49 21.30 -1.38 -9.92
N HIS A 50 21.82 -2.11 -8.92
CA HIS A 50 21.02 -2.97 -8.05
C HIS A 50 20.22 -2.20 -6.99
N LEU A 51 20.63 -0.97 -6.64
CA LEU A 51 19.96 -0.14 -5.62
C LEU A 51 18.66 0.50 -6.12
N VAL A 52 18.48 0.64 -7.44
CA VAL A 52 17.28 1.29 -8.02
C VAL A 52 15.99 0.56 -7.62
N THR A 53 15.97 -0.77 -7.77
CA THR A 53 14.78 -1.58 -7.47
C THR A 53 14.34 -1.49 -6.00
N PRO A 54 15.20 -1.74 -4.99
CA PRO A 54 14.79 -1.64 -3.60
C PRO A 54 14.38 -0.21 -3.22
N LEU A 55 14.98 0.82 -3.82
CA LEU A 55 14.59 2.22 -3.56
C LEU A 55 13.16 2.52 -4.03
N VAL A 56 12.78 2.03 -5.22
CA VAL A 56 11.42 2.17 -5.75
C VAL A 56 10.40 1.40 -4.91
N LEU A 57 10.75 0.18 -4.51
CA LEU A 57 9.89 -0.63 -3.64
C LEU A 57 9.70 0.06 -2.27
N LEU A 58 10.78 0.58 -1.69
CA LEU A 58 10.74 1.33 -0.44
C LEU A 58 9.85 2.57 -0.56
N ALA A 59 9.96 3.33 -1.65
CA ALA A 59 9.11 4.49 -1.91
C ALA A 59 7.62 4.12 -1.91
N GLY A 60 7.26 3.02 -2.56
CA GLY A 60 5.89 2.51 -2.57
C GLY A 60 5.41 2.10 -1.17
N VAL A 61 6.21 1.34 -0.43
CA VAL A 61 5.87 0.92 0.94
C VAL A 61 5.72 2.13 1.86
N VAL A 62 6.62 3.10 1.81
CA VAL A 62 6.53 4.34 2.60
C VAL A 62 5.23 5.06 2.29
N LEU A 63 4.86 5.20 1.01
CA LEU A 63 3.61 5.87 0.64
C LEU A 63 2.38 5.14 1.19
N LEU A 64 2.34 3.80 1.10
CA LEU A 64 1.25 2.99 1.66
C LEU A 64 1.13 3.15 3.18
N VAL A 65 2.26 3.11 3.90
CA VAL A 65 2.30 3.29 5.35
C VAL A 65 1.81 4.69 5.72
N ARG A 66 2.27 5.72 5.02
CA ARG A 66 1.85 7.11 5.27
C ARG A 66 0.35 7.30 5.03
N ILE A 67 -0.20 6.73 3.96
CA ILE A 67 -1.64 6.74 3.69
C ILE A 67 -2.41 6.02 4.81
N THR A 68 -1.92 4.87 5.27
CA THR A 68 -2.55 4.08 6.33
C THR A 68 -2.59 4.84 7.65
N VAL A 69 -1.46 5.40 8.07
CA VAL A 69 -1.34 6.18 9.32
C VAL A 69 -2.25 7.41 9.29
N GLU A 70 -2.27 8.14 8.17
CA GLU A 70 -3.11 9.35 8.04
C GLU A 70 -4.61 9.02 8.07
N THR A 71 -4.99 7.88 7.50
CA THR A 71 -6.38 7.40 7.53
C THR A 71 -6.79 7.05 8.96
N ILE A 72 -5.96 6.31 9.70
CA ILE A 72 -6.23 5.95 11.09
C ILE A 72 -6.34 7.20 11.97
N ALA A 73 -5.34 8.09 11.91
CA ALA A 73 -5.35 9.34 12.68
C ALA A 73 -6.58 10.19 12.37
N GLY A 74 -6.98 10.30 11.11
CA GLY A 74 -8.17 11.05 10.71
C GLY A 74 -9.48 10.47 11.27
N PHE A 75 -9.59 9.13 11.37
CA PHE A 75 -10.77 8.47 11.95
C PHE A 75 -10.77 8.53 13.48
N GLU A 76 -9.63 8.33 14.14
CA GLU A 76 -9.50 8.44 15.60
C GLU A 76 -9.90 9.83 16.09
N ILE A 77 -9.44 10.89 15.40
CA ILE A 77 -9.81 12.28 15.73
C ILE A 77 -11.31 12.49 15.55
N ARG A 78 -11.92 11.97 14.47
CA ARG A 78 -13.36 12.07 14.23
C ARG A 78 -14.18 11.29 15.27
N ALA A 79 -13.72 10.11 15.68
CA ALA A 79 -14.35 9.31 16.72
C ALA A 79 -14.34 10.06 18.06
N ALA A 80 -13.21 10.67 18.43
CA ALA A 80 -13.08 11.50 19.62
C ALA A 80 -14.00 12.73 19.62
N LEU A 81 -14.17 13.40 18.46
CA LEU A 81 -15.04 14.56 18.34
C LEU A 81 -16.54 14.20 18.35
N THR A 82 -16.90 13.07 17.75
CA THR A 82 -18.31 12.65 17.58
C THR A 82 -18.81 11.76 18.72
N HIS A 83 -17.92 11.29 19.60
CA HIS A 83 -18.20 10.27 20.63
C HIS A 83 -18.86 9.00 20.05
N GLY A 84 -18.59 8.71 18.77
CA GLY A 84 -19.18 7.60 18.04
C GLY A 84 -18.16 6.51 17.79
N ASP A 85 -18.62 5.26 17.78
CA ASP A 85 -17.82 4.12 17.35
C ASP A 85 -17.72 4.12 15.81
N LEU A 86 -16.51 4.37 15.31
CA LEU A 86 -16.20 4.43 13.87
C LEU A 86 -15.24 3.31 13.46
N ASP A 87 -15.01 2.31 14.31
CA ASP A 87 -13.99 1.28 14.10
C ASP A 87 -14.29 0.45 12.85
N LEU A 88 -15.56 0.08 12.65
CA LEU A 88 -15.99 -0.64 11.45
C LEU A 88 -15.78 0.20 10.19
N ALA A 89 -16.14 1.49 10.24
CA ALA A 89 -15.97 2.39 9.10
C ALA A 89 -14.50 2.61 8.76
N LEU A 90 -13.61 2.67 9.77
CA LEU A 90 -12.16 2.73 9.59
C LEU A 90 -11.63 1.47 8.90
N LEU A 91 -12.03 0.28 9.37
CA LEU A 91 -11.60 -1.00 8.79
C LEU A 91 -11.99 -1.11 7.32
N LEU A 92 -13.24 -0.77 6.98
CA LEU A 92 -13.73 -0.79 5.60
C LEU A 92 -13.02 0.23 4.71
N THR A 93 -12.81 1.45 5.23
CA THR A 93 -12.13 2.52 4.49
C THR A 93 -10.67 2.15 4.22
N LEU A 94 -9.97 1.59 5.20
CA LEU A 94 -8.60 1.09 5.03
C LEU A 94 -8.52 0.02 3.96
N SER A 95 -9.44 -0.95 3.97
CA SER A 95 -9.48 -2.01 2.96
C SER A 95 -9.72 -1.46 1.55
N LEU A 96 -10.62 -0.49 1.41
CA LEU A 96 -10.87 0.18 0.13
C LEU A 96 -9.65 0.95 -0.38
N ILE A 97 -8.98 1.71 0.50
CA ILE A 97 -7.78 2.47 0.16
C ILE A 97 -6.66 1.53 -0.28
N TRP A 98 -6.44 0.43 0.43
CA TRP A 98 -5.43 -0.56 0.06
C TRP A 98 -5.75 -1.22 -1.28
N ALA A 99 -7.03 -1.48 -1.59
CA ALA A 99 -7.45 -2.04 -2.87
C ALA A 99 -7.16 -1.08 -4.03
N VAL A 100 -7.54 0.19 -3.87
CA VAL A 100 -7.27 1.24 -4.86
C VAL A 100 -5.77 1.42 -5.05
N TYR A 101 -5.01 1.48 -3.96
CA TYR A 101 -3.56 1.63 -4.01
C TYR A 101 -2.87 0.47 -4.74
N ALA A 102 -3.25 -0.78 -4.43
CA ALA A 102 -2.75 -1.95 -5.11
C ALA A 102 -3.09 -1.94 -6.61
N GLY A 103 -4.33 -1.56 -6.96
CA GLY A 103 -4.77 -1.40 -8.35
C GLY A 103 -3.94 -0.35 -9.11
N LEU A 104 -3.68 0.81 -8.49
CA LEU A 104 -2.84 1.85 -9.06
C LEU A 104 -1.39 1.39 -9.26
N LEU A 105 -0.82 0.65 -8.31
CA LEU A 105 0.53 0.06 -8.48
C LEU A 105 0.57 -0.96 -9.61
N ILE A 106 -0.43 -1.83 -9.72
CA ILE A 106 -0.50 -2.82 -10.81
C ILE A 106 -0.61 -2.10 -12.16
N LEU A 107 -1.55 -1.16 -12.28
CA LEU A 107 -1.76 -0.39 -13.52
C LEU A 107 -0.53 0.45 -13.89
N GLY A 108 0.05 1.15 -12.91
CA GLY A 108 1.30 1.88 -13.09
C GLY A 108 2.45 0.96 -13.53
N GLY A 109 2.58 -0.22 -12.91
CA GLY A 109 3.58 -1.21 -13.29
C GLY A 109 3.44 -1.69 -14.75
N PHE A 110 2.21 -1.78 -15.26
CA PHE A 110 1.95 -2.06 -16.67
C PHE A 110 2.28 -0.88 -17.59
N ILE A 111 1.83 0.34 -17.25
CA ILE A 111 2.06 1.54 -18.07
C ILE A 111 3.56 1.86 -18.17
N PHE A 112 4.28 1.81 -17.05
CA PHE A 112 5.70 2.12 -16.99
C PHE A 112 6.59 0.90 -17.34
N ARG A 113 6.01 -0.25 -17.69
CA ARG A 113 6.69 -1.52 -18.00
C ARG A 113 7.75 -1.93 -16.95
N TYR A 114 7.56 -1.55 -15.69
CA TYR A 114 8.51 -1.80 -14.62
C TYR A 114 8.04 -2.94 -13.73
N ARG A 115 8.59 -4.12 -13.99
CA ARG A 115 8.23 -5.40 -13.32
C ARG A 115 8.16 -5.31 -11.78
N PRO A 116 9.12 -4.68 -11.07
CA PRO A 116 9.08 -4.64 -9.59
C PRO A 116 7.85 -3.95 -9.00
N ILE A 117 7.40 -2.83 -9.61
CA ILE A 117 6.19 -2.11 -9.14
C ILE A 117 4.94 -2.97 -9.26
N ARG A 118 4.85 -3.77 -10.32
CA ARG A 118 3.74 -4.71 -10.50
C ARG A 118 3.73 -5.80 -9.41
N PHE A 119 4.88 -6.35 -9.05
CA PHE A 119 4.96 -7.33 -7.95
C PHE A 119 4.60 -6.72 -6.61
N LEU A 120 5.01 -5.47 -6.37
CA LEU A 120 4.60 -4.74 -5.18
C LEU A 120 3.08 -4.59 -5.10
N GLY A 121 2.44 -4.15 -6.19
CA GLY A 121 0.98 -4.02 -6.24
C GLY A 121 0.25 -5.36 -6.03
N ILE A 122 0.74 -6.44 -6.65
CA ILE A 122 0.19 -7.79 -6.44
C ILE A 122 0.39 -8.25 -4.99
N ALA A 123 1.54 -8.00 -4.39
CA ALA A 123 1.82 -8.37 -3.00
C ALA A 123 0.91 -7.61 -2.02
N VAL A 124 0.71 -6.30 -2.24
CA VAL A 124 -0.22 -5.50 -1.44
C VAL A 124 -1.65 -6.00 -1.61
N LEU A 125 -2.08 -6.33 -2.82
CA LEU A 125 -3.40 -6.90 -3.07
C LEU A 125 -3.58 -8.26 -2.38
N ALA A 126 -2.59 -9.14 -2.47
CA ALA A 126 -2.61 -10.43 -1.80
C ALA A 126 -2.67 -10.27 -0.26
N MET A 127 -1.90 -9.33 0.29
CA MET A 127 -1.94 -8.99 1.70
C MET A 127 -3.31 -8.47 2.13
N LEU A 128 -3.94 -7.61 1.31
CA LEU A 128 -5.30 -7.14 1.55
C LEU A 128 -6.30 -8.30 1.55
N ILE A 129 -6.23 -9.20 0.56
CA ILE A 129 -7.10 -10.37 0.48
C ILE A 129 -6.94 -11.22 1.74
N VAL A 130 -5.71 -11.51 2.17
CA VAL A 130 -5.43 -12.27 3.39
C VAL A 130 -5.97 -11.54 4.62
N LYS A 131 -5.82 -10.22 4.70
CA LYS A 131 -6.35 -9.40 5.79
C LYS A 131 -7.87 -9.54 5.88
N VAL A 132 -8.59 -9.19 4.82
CA VAL A 132 -10.05 -9.33 4.72
C VAL A 132 -10.47 -10.75 5.05
N PHE A 133 -9.71 -11.74 4.57
CA PHE A 133 -9.97 -13.12 4.87
C PHE A 133 -9.87 -13.47 6.36
N ILE A 134 -8.80 -13.05 7.04
CA ILE A 134 -8.59 -13.34 8.46
C ILE A 134 -9.58 -12.60 9.36
N PHE A 135 -9.90 -11.35 9.03
CA PHE A 135 -10.78 -10.51 9.86
C PHE A 135 -12.27 -10.77 9.57
N ASP A 136 -12.68 -10.88 8.31
CA ASP A 136 -14.10 -11.06 7.96
C ASP A 136 -14.55 -12.53 8.09
N MET A 137 -13.64 -13.52 8.02
CA MET A 137 -14.01 -14.94 8.18
C MET A 137 -13.95 -15.47 9.61
N GLN A 138 -13.60 -14.63 10.59
CA GLN A 138 -13.77 -15.03 11.99
C GLN A 138 -15.26 -15.20 12.35
N GLU A 139 -16.15 -14.47 11.68
CA GLU A 139 -17.61 -14.61 11.83
C GLU A 139 -18.22 -15.71 10.94
N LEU A 140 -17.50 -16.25 9.96
CA LEU A 140 -18.04 -17.25 9.02
C LEU A 140 -17.77 -18.71 9.44
N ASP A 141 -18.77 -19.55 9.14
CA ASP A 141 -18.84 -20.98 9.46
C ASP A 141 -17.69 -21.82 8.87
N ARG A 142 -17.37 -22.97 9.47
CA ARG A 142 -16.13 -23.76 9.21
C ARG A 142 -15.85 -24.07 7.73
N GLY A 143 -16.88 -24.20 6.89
CA GLY A 143 -16.74 -24.50 5.46
C GLY A 143 -16.03 -23.39 4.67
N TYR A 144 -16.26 -22.12 5.02
CA TYR A 144 -15.68 -21.00 4.30
C TYR A 144 -14.18 -20.79 4.58
N ARG A 145 -13.70 -21.24 5.75
CA ARG A 145 -12.26 -21.23 6.07
C ARG A 145 -11.46 -22.14 5.13
N ILE A 146 -11.96 -23.34 4.85
CA ILE A 146 -11.29 -24.32 3.98
C ILE A 146 -11.25 -23.80 2.53
N ALA A 147 -12.39 -23.30 2.03
CA ALA A 147 -12.52 -22.81 0.66
C ALA A 147 -11.48 -21.73 0.30
N SER A 148 -11.07 -20.92 1.28
CA SER A 148 -10.21 -19.79 1.02
C SER A 148 -8.75 -20.02 1.34
N PHE A 149 -8.41 -20.96 2.22
CA PHE A 149 -7.05 -21.51 2.20
C PHE A 149 -6.75 -22.10 0.82
N VAL A 150 -7.71 -22.80 0.23
CA VAL A 150 -7.62 -23.30 -1.15
C VAL A 150 -7.58 -22.14 -2.15
N GLY A 151 -8.45 -21.13 -2.00
CA GLY A 151 -8.47 -19.94 -2.86
C GLY A 151 -7.13 -19.19 -2.87
N VAL A 152 -6.55 -18.93 -1.69
CA VAL A 152 -5.23 -18.29 -1.55
C VAL A 152 -4.14 -19.16 -2.16
N GLY A 153 -4.15 -20.48 -1.91
CA GLY A 153 -3.21 -21.42 -2.52
C GLY A 153 -3.25 -21.41 -4.05
N LEU A 154 -4.45 -21.40 -4.64
CA LEU A 154 -4.65 -21.29 -6.08
C LEU A 154 -4.19 -19.93 -6.63
N LEU A 155 -4.44 -18.85 -5.90
CA LEU A 155 -4.03 -17.50 -6.27
C LEU A 155 -2.50 -17.38 -6.30
N LEU A 156 -1.82 -17.94 -5.30
CA LEU A 156 -0.35 -18.05 -5.27
C LEU A 156 0.18 -18.90 -6.43
N LEU A 157 -0.48 -20.01 -6.73
CA LEU A 157 -0.12 -20.85 -7.88
C LEU A 157 -0.26 -20.09 -9.20
N MET A 158 -1.35 -19.34 -9.35
CA MET A 158 -1.64 -18.56 -10.55
C MET A 158 -0.62 -17.42 -10.74
N ILE A 159 -0.25 -16.73 -9.65
CA ILE A 159 0.82 -15.72 -9.65
C ILE A 159 2.15 -16.38 -10.06
N SER A 160 2.47 -17.55 -9.50
CA SER A 160 3.69 -18.30 -9.83
C SER A 160 3.75 -18.69 -11.31
N ILE A 161 2.64 -19.15 -11.89
CA ILE A 161 2.56 -19.52 -13.31
C ILE A 161 2.68 -18.28 -14.21
N LEU A 162 1.98 -17.20 -13.88
CA LEU A 162 2.07 -15.94 -14.63
C LEU A 162 3.50 -15.37 -14.61
N TYR A 163 4.18 -15.50 -13.47
CA TYR A 163 5.58 -15.12 -13.31
C TYR A 163 6.52 -15.96 -14.17
N GLN A 164 6.32 -17.28 -14.18
CA GLN A 164 7.14 -18.19 -15.01
C GLN A 164 6.97 -17.89 -16.51
N ARG A 165 5.77 -17.50 -16.95
CA ARG A 165 5.50 -17.20 -18.36
C ARG A 165 6.27 -15.98 -18.85
N GLU A 166 6.35 -14.93 -18.03
CA GLU A 166 7.15 -13.72 -18.30
C GLU A 166 8.67 -13.95 -18.29
N ARG A 167 9.13 -15.01 -17.62
CA ARG A 167 10.53 -15.42 -17.60
C ARG A 167 10.92 -16.27 -18.82
N LYS A 168 9.96 -16.95 -19.45
CA LYS A 168 10.19 -17.80 -20.64
C LYS A 168 10.07 -17.06 -21.98
N THR A 169 9.63 -15.80 -21.97
CA THR A 169 9.49 -14.96 -23.18
C THR A 169 10.60 -13.91 -23.34
N ALA A 170 11.62 -13.95 -22.49
CA ALA A 170 12.87 -13.20 -22.59
C ALA A 170 14.02 -14.19 -22.80
#